data_AF-A0AAN8KGW2-F1
#
_entry.id   AF-A0AAN8KGW2-F1
#
_cell.length_a   1.000
_cell.length_b   1.000
_cell.length_c   1.000
_cell.angle_alpha   90.00
_cell.angle_beta   90.00
_cell.angle_gamma   90.00
#
_symmetry.space_group_name_H-M   'P 1'
#
loop_
_entity.id
_entity.type
_entity.pdbx_description
1 polymer ?
#
loop_
_entity_poly.entity_id
_entity_poly.type
_entity_poly.pdbx_seq_one_letter_code
_entity_poly.pdbx_strand_id
1 'polypeptide(L)'
;MLATHANVSYLQSHQAAASMLATHANVSYLQSHQAAASMLATHANVSYLQSHQAAASMLATTHANVSYLQSHQAAASMLATHANVSYLQSHQAAASMLATHANVSYLQSHQAAASMLATTHANVSYLQSHQAAGRSSLRLSRTEELKPFQRQFLLPRLCPFCMTIWAKTNSFC
;
A
#
# COMPACT_ATOMS: atom_id res chain seq x y z
N MET A 1 -8.11 -2.50 -28.66
CA MET A 1 -8.87 -1.27 -28.33
C MET A 1 -8.97 -1.22 -26.81
N LEU A 2 -8.49 -0.16 -26.16
CA LEU A 2 -8.57 0.00 -24.70
C LEU A 2 -9.99 0.49 -24.35
N ALA A 3 -10.63 -0.07 -23.32
CA ALA A 3 -11.95 0.39 -22.90
C ALA A 3 -11.85 1.79 -22.26
N THR A 4 -12.82 2.67 -22.49
CA THR A 4 -12.86 3.97 -21.78
C THR A 4 -13.18 3.76 -20.29
N HIS A 5 -14.12 2.86 -20.01
CA HIS A 5 -14.59 2.55 -18.66
C HIS A 5 -14.70 1.03 -18.48
N ALA A 6 -14.15 0.52 -17.39
CA ALA A 6 -14.37 -0.83 -16.88
C ALA A 6 -14.85 -0.73 -15.44
N ASN A 7 -16.05 -1.24 -15.16
CA ASN A 7 -16.69 -1.09 -13.86
C ASN A 7 -17.18 -2.46 -13.36
N VAL A 8 -16.86 -2.78 -12.11
CA VAL A 8 -17.49 -3.86 -11.34
C VAL A 8 -18.23 -3.22 -10.18
N SER A 9 -19.55 -3.17 -10.29
CA SER A 9 -20.39 -2.57 -9.24
C SER A 9 -20.45 -3.44 -7.99
N TYR A 10 -20.61 -4.75 -8.17
CA TYR A 10 -20.71 -5.69 -7.06
C TYR A 10 -20.29 -7.07 -7.52
N LEU A 11 -19.42 -7.73 -6.75
CA LEU A 11 -19.08 -9.13 -6.99
C LEU A 11 -18.90 -9.83 -5.64
N GLN A 12 -19.72 -10.85 -5.42
CA GLN A 12 -19.69 -11.70 -4.23
C GLN A 12 -19.59 -13.17 -4.65
N SER A 13 -18.58 -13.85 -4.14
CA SER A 13 -18.33 -15.26 -4.45
C SER A 13 -17.37 -15.88 -3.43
N HIS A 14 -17.10 -17.17 -3.53
CA HIS A 14 -16.03 -17.78 -2.73
C HIS A 14 -14.65 -17.24 -3.16
N GLN A 15 -14.42 -17.10 -4.46
CA GLN A 15 -13.24 -16.50 -5.06
C GLN A 15 -13.65 -15.42 -6.04
N ALA A 16 -13.15 -14.21 -5.83
CA ALA A 16 -13.55 -13.02 -6.55
C ALA A 16 -12.31 -12.39 -7.19
N ALA A 17 -12.29 -12.28 -8.52
CA ALA A 17 -11.19 -11.66 -9.23
C ALA A 17 -11.71 -10.62 -10.23
N ALA A 18 -11.11 -9.43 -10.23
CA ALA A 18 -11.35 -8.39 -11.22
C ALA A 18 -10.03 -7.98 -11.86
N SER A 19 -9.95 -8.09 -13.19
CA SER A 19 -8.81 -7.61 -13.98
C SER A 19 -9.31 -6.60 -15.00
N MET A 20 -8.77 -5.39 -15.00
CA MET A 20 -9.25 -4.29 -15.84
C MET A 20 -8.12 -3.59 -16.56
N LEU A 21 -8.35 -3.34 -17.85
CA LEU A 21 -7.50 -2.53 -18.72
C LEU A 21 -8.36 -1.46 -19.39
N ALA A 22 -8.38 -0.27 -18.80
CA ALA A 22 -9.26 0.81 -19.23
C ALA A 22 -8.69 2.19 -18.88
N THR A 23 -9.19 3.26 -19.47
CA THR A 23 -8.84 4.62 -19.00
C THR A 23 -9.32 4.81 -17.55
N HIS A 24 -10.53 4.33 -17.24
CA HIS A 24 -11.13 4.38 -15.90
C HIS A 24 -11.50 2.96 -15.47
N ALA A 25 -10.85 2.45 -14.43
CA ALA A 25 -11.13 1.15 -13.83
C ALA A 25 -11.70 1.34 -12.43
N ASN A 26 -12.92 0.87 -12.19
CA ASN A 26 -13.58 1.01 -10.89
C ASN A 26 -14.12 -0.32 -10.40
N VAL A 27 -13.79 -0.65 -9.16
CA VAL A 27 -14.48 -1.68 -8.37
C VAL A 27 -15.18 -0.99 -7.23
N SER A 28 -16.50 -1.05 -7.19
CA SER A 28 -17.25 -0.51 -6.06
C SER A 28 -17.24 -1.49 -4.88
N TYR A 29 -17.48 -2.78 -5.14
CA TYR A 29 -17.55 -3.78 -4.07
C TYR A 29 -17.07 -5.17 -4.52
N LEU A 30 -16.06 -5.70 -3.81
CA LEU A 30 -15.61 -7.09 -3.90
C LEU A 30 -15.66 -7.73 -2.52
N GLN A 31 -16.46 -8.79 -2.38
CA GLN A 31 -16.54 -9.58 -1.14
C GLN A 31 -16.38 -11.07 -1.43
N SER A 32 -15.42 -11.72 -0.77
CA SER A 32 -15.20 -13.15 -0.95
C SER A 32 -14.33 -13.76 0.13
N HIS A 33 -14.10 -15.07 0.09
CA HIS A 33 -13.03 -15.65 0.89
C HIS A 33 -11.66 -15.20 0.35
N GLN A 34 -11.48 -15.20 -0.98
CA GLN A 34 -10.28 -14.71 -1.65
C GLN A 34 -10.63 -13.66 -2.71
N ALA A 35 -10.21 -12.41 -2.49
CA ALA A 35 -10.47 -11.29 -3.38
C ALA A 35 -9.16 -10.79 -4.03
N ALA A 36 -9.17 -10.65 -5.35
CA ALA A 36 -8.08 -10.05 -6.10
C ALA A 36 -8.59 -8.96 -7.06
N ALA A 37 -7.97 -7.79 -7.03
CA ALA A 37 -8.20 -6.72 -7.99
C ALA A 37 -6.87 -6.32 -8.65
N SER A 38 -6.82 -6.36 -9.98
CA SER A 38 -5.69 -5.91 -10.79
C SER A 38 -6.18 -4.88 -11.80
N MET A 39 -5.60 -3.67 -11.76
CA MET A 39 -6.01 -2.57 -12.63
C MET A 39 -4.82 -1.94 -13.31
N LEU A 40 -4.90 -1.81 -14.64
CA LEU A 40 -4.02 -0.98 -15.45
C LEU A 40 -4.85 0.13 -16.08
N ALA A 41 -4.70 1.36 -15.59
CA ALA A 41 -5.56 2.47 -15.97
C ALA A 41 -4.92 3.86 -15.89
N THR A 42 -5.65 4.89 -16.32
CA THR A 42 -5.30 6.27 -15.96
C THR A 42 -5.78 6.58 -14.54
N HIS A 43 -7.00 6.12 -14.24
CA HIS A 43 -7.64 6.21 -12.94
C HIS A 43 -8.09 4.81 -12.50
N ALA A 44 -7.57 4.34 -11.37
CA ALA A 44 -7.91 3.06 -10.75
C ALA A 44 -8.51 3.31 -9.36
N ASN A 45 -9.73 2.84 -9.13
CA ASN A 45 -10.41 2.99 -7.84
C ASN A 45 -10.97 1.66 -7.35
N VAL A 46 -10.71 1.34 -6.09
CA VAL A 46 -11.39 0.29 -5.34
C VAL A 46 -12.06 0.94 -4.14
N SER A 47 -13.38 0.94 -4.11
CA SER A 47 -14.11 1.52 -2.98
C SER A 47 -14.12 0.56 -1.80
N TYR A 48 -14.46 -0.70 -2.03
CA TYR A 48 -14.55 -1.70 -0.95
C TYR A 48 -14.04 -3.07 -1.38
N LEU A 49 -13.07 -3.59 -0.63
CA LEU A 49 -12.55 -4.94 -0.78
C LEU A 49 -12.51 -5.61 0.60
N GLN A 50 -13.38 -6.61 0.79
CA GLN A 50 -13.48 -7.36 2.04
C GLN A 50 -13.30 -8.86 1.78
N SER A 51 -12.36 -9.49 2.48
CA SER A 51 -12.14 -10.92 2.33
C SER A 51 -11.35 -11.54 3.46
N HIS A 52 -11.20 -12.87 3.48
CA HIS A 52 -10.18 -13.48 4.32
C HIS A 52 -8.79 -13.16 3.77
N GLN A 53 -8.60 -13.27 2.45
CA GLN A 53 -7.37 -12.90 1.75
C GLN A 53 -7.66 -11.89 0.64
N ALA A 54 -7.06 -10.70 0.76
CA ALA A 54 -7.23 -9.58 -0.15
C ALA A 54 -5.92 -9.25 -0.87
N ALA A 55 -5.97 -9.12 -2.19
CA ALA A 55 -4.89 -8.57 -2.99
C ALA A 55 -5.41 -7.45 -3.90
N ALA A 56 -4.78 -6.27 -3.83
CA ALA A 56 -5.05 -5.16 -4.74
C ALA A 56 -3.75 -4.69 -5.39
N SER A 57 -3.71 -4.71 -6.72
CA SER A 57 -2.61 -4.19 -7.51
C SER A 57 -3.13 -3.12 -8.47
N MET A 58 -2.61 -1.91 -8.34
CA MET A 58 -2.97 -0.79 -9.21
C MET A 58 -1.73 -0.21 -9.85
N LEU A 59 -1.70 -0.28 -11.17
CA LEU A 59 -0.78 0.47 -12.00
C LEU A 59 -1.59 1.56 -12.70
N ALA A 60 -1.56 2.76 -12.13
CA ALA A 60 -2.30 3.90 -12.65
C ALA A 60 -1.35 4.99 -13.11
N THR A 61 -1.63 5.66 -14.21
CA THR A 61 -0.78 6.81 -14.61
C THR A 61 -1.00 8.00 -13.68
N THR A 62 -2.25 8.26 -13.29
CA THR A 62 -2.63 9.49 -12.57
C THR A 62 -3.05 9.20 -11.13
N HIS A 63 -4.11 8.40 -10.94
CA HIS A 63 -4.67 8.14 -9.62
C HIS A 63 -4.88 6.66 -9.35
N ALA A 64 -4.37 6.19 -8.21
CA ALA A 64 -4.70 4.89 -7.63
C ALA A 64 -5.30 5.11 -6.23
N ASN A 65 -6.57 4.74 -6.05
CA ASN A 65 -7.26 4.94 -4.78
C ASN A 65 -7.85 3.63 -4.25
N VAL A 66 -7.63 3.38 -2.96
CA VAL A 66 -8.37 2.38 -2.17
C VAL A 66 -9.07 3.11 -1.03
N SER A 67 -10.40 3.06 -1.01
CA SER A 67 -11.14 3.65 0.11
C SER A 67 -11.13 2.70 1.31
N TYR A 68 -11.48 1.43 1.11
CA TYR A 68 -11.56 0.47 2.20
C TYR A 68 -11.03 -0.91 1.80
N LEU A 69 -10.04 -1.39 2.55
CA LEU A 69 -9.52 -2.75 2.45
C LEU A 69 -9.53 -3.38 3.84
N GLN A 70 -10.37 -4.41 4.01
CA GLN A 70 -10.43 -5.19 5.24
C GLN A 70 -10.22 -6.67 4.95
N SER A 71 -9.24 -7.26 5.63
CA SER A 71 -9.04 -8.72 5.51
C SER A 71 -8.28 -9.33 6.68
N HIS A 72 -8.23 -10.66 6.76
CA HIS A 72 -7.26 -11.29 7.64
C HIS A 72 -5.84 -11.09 7.10
N GLN A 73 -5.65 -11.26 5.78
CA GLN A 73 -4.40 -11.02 5.06
C GLN A 73 -4.61 -10.04 3.91
N ALA A 74 -3.94 -8.89 3.98
CA ALA A 74 -4.02 -7.83 2.98
C ALA A 74 -2.67 -7.66 2.27
N ALA A 75 -2.71 -7.61 0.94
CA ALA A 75 -1.61 -7.12 0.10
C ALA A 75 -2.12 -5.99 -0.80
N ALA A 76 -1.46 -4.82 -0.75
CA ALA A 76 -1.76 -3.69 -1.60
C ALA A 76 -0.48 -3.16 -2.27
N SER A 77 -0.52 -3.00 -3.58
CA SER A 77 0.55 -2.38 -4.37
C SER A 77 -0.03 -1.28 -5.24
N MET A 78 0.55 -0.08 -5.15
CA MET A 78 0.16 1.07 -5.95
C MET A 78 1.37 1.72 -6.60
N LEU A 79 1.26 1.94 -7.90
CA LEU A 79 2.18 2.77 -8.68
C LEU A 79 1.34 3.84 -9.40
N ALA A 80 1.49 5.10 -9.01
CA ALA A 80 0.74 6.22 -9.61
C ALA A 80 1.36 7.58 -9.33
N THR A 81 0.95 8.63 -10.06
CA THR A 81 1.29 10.01 -9.68
C THR A 81 0.74 10.34 -8.28
N HIS A 82 -0.53 9.99 -8.04
CA HIS A 82 -1.19 10.10 -6.74
C HIS A 82 -1.70 8.73 -6.30
N ALA A 83 -1.23 8.25 -5.16
CA ALA A 83 -1.66 7.00 -4.55
C ALA A 83 -2.29 7.28 -3.18
N ASN A 84 -3.54 6.85 -2.96
CA ASN A 84 -4.24 7.07 -1.70
C ASN A 84 -4.86 5.78 -1.16
N VAL A 85 -4.69 5.55 0.13
CA VAL A 85 -5.40 4.54 0.90
C VAL A 85 -6.13 5.24 2.04
N SER A 86 -7.45 5.17 2.09
CA SER A 86 -8.19 5.80 3.20
C SER A 86 -8.18 4.89 4.43
N TYR A 87 -8.53 3.62 4.26
CA TYR A 87 -8.60 2.67 5.36
C TYR A 87 -8.06 1.29 4.97
N LEU A 88 -7.06 0.83 5.72
CA LEU A 88 -6.54 -0.53 5.64
C LEU A 88 -6.58 -1.16 7.03
N GLN A 89 -7.37 -2.20 7.18
CA GLN A 89 -7.43 -2.99 8.42
C GLN A 89 -7.16 -4.47 8.11
N SER A 90 -6.16 -5.04 8.77
CA SER A 90 -5.93 -6.48 8.65
C SER A 90 -5.21 -7.13 9.81
N HIS A 91 -5.26 -8.45 9.93
CA HIS A 91 -4.37 -9.12 10.87
C HIS A 91 -2.92 -9.06 10.36
N GLN A 92 -2.70 -9.32 9.07
CA GLN A 92 -1.42 -9.19 8.39
C GLN A 92 -1.55 -8.26 7.17
N ALA A 93 -0.78 -7.17 7.16
CA ALA A 93 -0.76 -6.17 6.09
C ALA A 93 0.60 -6.14 5.38
N ALA A 94 0.58 -6.17 4.05
CA ALA A 94 1.69 -5.77 3.20
C ALA A 94 1.23 -4.64 2.27
N ALA A 95 1.85 -3.46 2.38
CA ALA A 95 1.51 -2.30 1.56
C ALA A 95 2.78 -1.72 0.90
N SER A 96 2.72 -1.52 -0.42
CA SER A 96 3.76 -0.84 -1.18
C SER A 96 3.14 0.28 -2.00
N MET A 97 3.63 1.51 -1.82
CA MET A 97 3.20 2.68 -2.58
C MET A 97 4.41 3.37 -3.18
N LEU A 98 4.43 3.51 -4.50
CA LEU A 98 5.42 4.30 -5.23
C LEU A 98 4.68 5.40 -5.99
N ALA A 99 4.87 6.65 -5.57
CA ALA A 99 4.15 7.76 -6.15
C ALA A 99 4.89 9.10 -6.13
N THR A 100 4.35 10.11 -6.79
CA THR A 100 4.76 11.50 -6.55
C THR A 100 4.18 11.98 -5.22
N HIS A 101 2.90 11.68 -5.01
CA HIS A 101 2.15 11.94 -3.78
C HIS A 101 1.52 10.65 -3.25
N ALA A 102 1.84 10.27 -2.03
CA ALA A 102 1.30 9.09 -1.37
C ALA A 102 0.62 9.48 -0.05
N ASN A 103 -0.62 9.04 0.17
CA ASN A 103 -1.33 9.25 1.43
C ASN A 103 -1.95 7.96 1.95
N VAL A 104 -1.81 7.72 3.24
CA VAL A 104 -2.53 6.68 3.99
C VAL A 104 -3.24 7.34 5.17
N SER A 105 -4.56 7.33 5.20
CA SER A 105 -5.28 7.99 6.31
C SER A 105 -5.30 7.10 7.55
N TYR A 106 -5.65 5.83 7.40
CA TYR A 106 -5.73 4.88 8.51
C TYR A 106 -5.17 3.52 8.12
N LEU A 107 -4.19 3.05 8.89
CA LEU A 107 -3.65 1.70 8.82
C LEU A 107 -3.71 1.06 10.19
N GLN A 108 -4.46 -0.02 10.32
CA GLN A 108 -4.49 -0.85 11.53
C GLN A 108 -4.12 -2.28 11.19
N SER A 109 -3.12 -2.82 11.87
CA SER A 109 -2.78 -4.23 11.72
C SER A 109 -2.22 -4.89 12.97
N HIS A 110 -2.27 -6.21 13.03
CA HIS A 110 -1.48 -6.93 14.04
C HIS A 110 -0.02 -7.05 13.57
N GLN A 111 0.21 -7.40 12.31
CA GLN A 111 1.53 -7.40 11.68
C GLN A 111 1.50 -6.55 10.41
N ALA A 112 2.39 -5.55 10.30
CA ALA A 112 2.51 -4.72 9.11
C ALA A 112 3.92 -4.71 8.53
N ALA A 113 3.98 -4.85 7.20
CA ALA A 113 5.09 -4.45 6.36
C ALA A 113 4.60 -3.36 5.40
N ALA A 114 5.03 -2.12 5.62
CA ALA A 114 4.68 -0.99 4.77
C ALA A 114 5.94 -0.36 4.17
N SER A 115 5.89 -0.09 2.87
CA SER A 115 6.88 0.70 2.13
C SER A 115 6.15 1.79 1.38
N MET A 116 6.49 3.04 1.68
CA MET A 116 5.99 4.20 0.96
C MET A 116 7.17 5.00 0.45
N LEU A 117 7.26 5.11 -0.87
CA LEU A 117 8.25 5.92 -1.55
C LEU A 117 7.51 6.99 -2.33
N ALA A 118 7.61 8.22 -1.84
CA ALA A 118 7.10 9.39 -2.54
C ALA A 118 8.24 10.31 -2.97
N THR A 119 8.17 10.84 -4.19
CA THR A 119 9.17 11.81 -4.67
C THR A 119 8.90 13.22 -4.18
N THR A 120 7.66 13.55 -3.81
CA THR A 120 7.26 14.90 -3.39
C THR A 120 6.59 14.91 -2.02
N HIS A 121 5.49 14.17 -1.83
CA HIS A 121 4.78 14.13 -0.54
C HIS A 121 4.38 12.71 -0.12
N ALA A 122 4.64 12.37 1.14
CA ALA A 122 4.20 11.14 1.78
C ALA A 122 3.52 11.47 3.12
N ASN A 123 2.29 11.01 3.32
CA ASN A 123 1.55 11.20 4.57
C ASN A 123 0.97 9.88 5.09
N VAL A 124 1.08 9.66 6.40
CA VAL A 124 0.39 8.60 7.13
C VAL A 124 -0.26 9.23 8.37
N SER A 125 -1.59 9.35 8.40
CA SER A 125 -2.28 10.08 9.47
C SER A 125 -2.49 9.23 10.74
N TYR A 126 -2.84 7.96 10.57
CA TYR A 126 -3.01 7.03 11.68
C TYR A 126 -2.41 5.67 11.34
N LEU A 127 -1.55 5.17 12.23
CA LEU A 127 -0.93 3.86 12.12
C LEU A 127 -0.97 3.16 13.48
N GLN A 128 -1.61 1.99 13.52
CA GLN A 128 -1.61 1.08 14.65
C GLN A 128 -1.08 -0.29 14.21
N SER A 129 0.01 -0.75 14.83
CA SER A 129 0.59 -2.07 14.57
C SER A 129 1.10 -2.72 15.85
N HIS A 130 0.77 -4.00 16.07
CA HIS A 130 1.36 -4.77 17.18
C HIS A 130 2.79 -5.25 16.88
N GLN A 131 3.08 -5.55 15.62
CA GLN A 131 4.43 -5.84 15.11
C GLN A 131 4.63 -5.12 13.78
N ALA A 132 5.67 -4.28 13.70
CA ALA A 132 6.01 -3.55 12.49
C ALA A 132 7.40 -3.94 12.01
N ALA A 133 7.49 -4.31 10.73
CA ALA A 133 8.75 -4.42 10.00
C ALA A 133 8.61 -3.54 8.75
N GLY A 134 8.90 -2.25 8.88
CA GLY A 134 8.75 -1.29 7.78
C GLY A 134 9.95 -0.36 7.69
N ARG A 135 10.49 -0.16 6.48
CA ARG A 135 11.46 0.89 6.17
C ARG A 135 10.73 2.02 5.46
N SER A 136 10.33 3.04 6.21
CA SER A 136 9.91 4.32 5.62
C SER A 136 11.15 5.05 5.13
N SER A 137 11.54 4.85 3.86
CA SER A 137 12.62 5.65 3.25
C SER A 137 12.03 6.99 2.81
N LEU A 138 11.77 7.87 3.78
CA LEU A 138 11.33 9.24 3.56
C LEU A 138 12.51 10.05 3.02
N ARG A 139 12.51 10.40 1.72
CA ARG A 139 13.30 11.57 1.28
C ARG A 139 12.49 12.81 1.67
N LEU A 140 12.62 13.18 2.94
CA LEU A 140 11.80 14.16 3.64
C LEU A 140 12.09 15.58 3.13
N SER A 141 11.29 16.08 2.20
CA SER A 141 11.23 17.51 1.90
C SER A 141 10.12 18.15 2.76
N ARG A 142 10.43 18.39 4.05
CA ARG A 142 9.79 19.36 4.97
C ARG A 142 8.35 19.09 5.51
N THR A 143 8.29 18.90 6.85
CA THR A 143 7.24 19.14 7.90
C THR A 143 5.79 18.65 7.67
N GLU A 144 5.16 17.86 8.55
CA GLU A 144 4.68 18.23 9.91
C GLU A 144 4.41 16.99 10.81
N GLU A 145 4.73 17.13 12.11
CA GLU A 145 4.10 16.54 13.32
C GLU A 145 3.75 15.04 13.39
N LEU A 146 4.73 14.21 13.75
CA LEU A 146 4.48 12.95 14.47
C LEU A 146 4.31 13.26 15.98
N LYS A 147 3.08 13.17 16.50
CA LYS A 147 2.86 13.18 17.97
C LYS A 147 3.59 11.99 18.63
N PRO A 148 4.37 12.21 19.70
CA PRO A 148 5.22 11.16 20.26
C PRO A 148 4.47 10.30 21.28
N PHE A 149 4.38 8.99 21.06
CA PHE A 149 4.07 7.95 22.07
C PHE A 149 4.16 6.58 21.36
N GLN A 150 4.91 5.53 21.71
CA GLN A 150 5.73 5.17 22.87
C GLN A 150 6.95 4.38 22.37
N ARG A 151 8.08 4.69 22.99
CA ARG A 151 9.37 4.05 22.85
C ARG A 151 9.32 2.71 23.60
N GLN A 152 9.18 1.58 22.91
CA GLN A 152 9.59 0.28 23.46
C GLN A 152 9.79 -0.73 22.33
N PHE A 153 10.79 -1.59 22.51
CA PHE A 153 11.14 -2.76 21.69
C PHE A 153 12.21 -2.55 20.59
N LEU A 154 13.44 -2.44 21.10
CA LEU A 154 14.55 -3.37 20.81
C LEU A 154 14.99 -3.52 19.34
N LEU A 155 16.15 -2.91 19.06
CA LEU A 155 17.18 -3.29 18.08
C LEU A 155 16.84 -4.54 17.23
N PRO A 156 16.55 -4.40 15.92
CA PRO A 156 16.63 -5.54 15.03
C PRO A 156 18.09 -5.79 14.67
N ARG A 157 18.51 -7.00 15.03
CA ARG A 157 19.80 -7.60 14.74
C ARG A 157 20.28 -7.31 13.32
N LEU A 158 21.51 -6.80 13.24
CA LEU A 158 22.33 -6.75 12.04
C LEU A 158 22.36 -8.14 11.38
N CYS A 159 21.92 -8.22 10.12
CA CYS A 159 22.05 -9.41 9.30
C CYS A 159 23.42 -9.36 8.56
N PRO A 160 24.22 -10.44 8.49
CA PRO A 160 25.66 -10.38 8.20
C PRO A 160 26.06 -10.03 6.76
N PHE A 161 25.10 -9.93 5.84
CA PHE A 161 25.41 -9.72 4.42
C PHE A 161 25.62 -8.25 4.01
N CYS A 162 25.29 -7.29 4.89
CA CYS A 162 25.38 -5.86 4.58
C CYS A 162 26.77 -5.24 4.87
N MET A 163 27.66 -5.95 5.57
CA MET A 163 29.00 -5.41 5.91
C MET A 163 29.99 -5.48 4.75
N THR A 164 29.81 -6.37 3.76
CA THR A 164 30.85 -6.61 2.74
C THR A 164 30.85 -5.57 1.60
N ILE A 165 29.74 -4.86 1.39
CA ILE A 165 29.66 -3.78 0.39
C ILE A 165 30.05 -2.42 0.99
N TRP A 166 29.92 -2.25 2.31
CA TRP A 166 30.29 -1.01 3.00
C TRP A 166 31.79 -0.90 3.32
N ALA A 167 32.50 -2.02 3.41
CA ALA A 167 33.93 -2.04 3.75
C ALA A 167 34.90 -1.77 2.59
N LYS A 168 34.42 -1.60 1.34
CA LYS A 168 35.31 -1.43 0.16
C LYS A 168 35.26 -0.05 -0.51
N THR A 169 34.42 0.86 -0.05
CA THR A 169 34.26 2.21 -0.65
C THR A 169 34.52 3.37 0.31
N ASN A 170 34.92 3.12 1.58
CA ASN A 170 35.32 4.15 2.53
C ASN A 170 36.78 3.97 2.99
N SER A 171 37.69 3.88 2.02
CA SER A 171 39.12 4.14 2.25
C SER A 171 39.52 5.36 1.41
N PHE A 172 39.68 6.48 2.12
CA PHE A 172 40.50 7.64 1.78
C PHE A 172 40.15 8.45 0.50
N CYS A 173 39.43 9.56 0.70
CA CYS A 173 39.99 10.91 0.65
C CYS A 173 39.07 11.87 1.42
#